data_AF-A0A437RRS3-F1
#
_entry.id   AF-A0A437RRS3-F1
#
_cell.length_a   1.000
_cell.length_b   1.000
_cell.length_c   1.000
_cell.angle_alpha   90.00
_cell.angle_beta   90.00
_cell.angle_gamma   90.00
#
_symmetry.space_group_name_H-M   'P 1'
#
loop_
_entity.id
_entity.type
_entity.pdbx_description
1 polymer ?
#
loop_
_entity_poly.entity_id
_entity_poly.type
_entity_poly.pdbx_seq_one_letter_code
_entity_poly.pdbx_strand_id
1 'polypeptide(L)'
;MKNLRITAAATLLSLLASATWAQAAEPAAPPATPRVDARQAIQDQRIEAGEQKGTLTRREQRRLEMEQKGIARAEAHAKADGTVTAQERKRLHHLQNKASRDIRHQKHDAQNAKPAATPTP
;
A
#
# COMPACT_ATOMS: atom_id res chain seq x y z
N MET A 1 19.12 -44.23 73.06
CA MET A 1 19.36 -42.76 73.13
C MET A 1 18.75 -42.11 71.90
N LYS A 2 18.15 -40.92 72.04
CA LYS A 2 17.89 -39.90 70.98
C LYS A 2 17.19 -40.36 69.68
N ASN A 3 15.88 -40.23 69.69
CA ASN A 3 15.03 -40.00 68.51
C ASN A 3 15.07 -38.50 68.15
N LEU A 4 15.44 -38.14 66.91
CA LEU A 4 15.29 -36.78 66.38
C LEU A 4 15.06 -36.80 64.86
N ARG A 5 14.10 -35.98 64.41
CA ARG A 5 13.76 -35.77 62.98
C ARG A 5 14.83 -34.87 62.34
N ILE A 6 15.22 -35.15 61.10
CA ILE A 6 16.00 -34.21 60.27
C ILE A 6 15.13 -33.77 59.09
N THR A 7 14.89 -32.47 59.03
CA THR A 7 14.17 -31.78 57.96
C THR A 7 15.13 -31.11 56.97
N ALA A 8 14.73 -31.12 55.69
CA ALA A 8 15.13 -30.19 54.61
C ALA A 8 16.51 -30.32 53.93
N ALA A 9 16.49 -30.05 52.62
CA ALA A 9 17.60 -29.76 51.67
C ALA A 9 18.67 -30.87 51.48
N ALA A 10 19.17 -31.22 50.29
CA ALA A 10 18.86 -30.88 48.89
C ALA A 10 19.25 -32.11 48.00
N THR A 11 19.31 -32.13 46.66
CA THR A 11 19.31 -31.07 45.61
C THR A 11 18.71 -31.59 44.30
N LEU A 12 18.66 -30.74 43.26
CA LEU A 12 18.19 -31.01 41.90
C LEU A 12 19.11 -31.92 41.06
N LEU A 13 18.51 -32.71 40.16
CA LEU A 13 19.12 -33.10 38.89
C LEU A 13 18.08 -33.01 37.76
N SER A 14 17.92 -31.80 37.21
CA SER A 14 16.93 -31.53 36.16
C SER A 14 17.43 -31.99 34.79
N LEU A 15 16.68 -32.88 34.13
CA LEU A 15 16.80 -33.08 32.69
C LEU A 15 16.33 -31.80 31.97
N LEU A 16 17.24 -31.14 31.24
CA LEU A 16 16.87 -30.16 30.21
C LEU A 16 17.37 -30.65 28.86
N ALA A 17 16.45 -31.15 28.03
CA ALA A 17 16.70 -31.34 26.62
C ALA A 17 16.64 -29.98 25.92
N SER A 18 17.81 -29.39 25.65
CA SER A 18 17.93 -28.09 24.98
C SER A 18 17.55 -28.19 23.50
N ALA A 19 16.27 -28.10 23.19
CA ALA A 19 15.80 -27.84 21.83
C ALA A 19 16.12 -26.38 21.46
N THR A 20 17.27 -26.16 20.83
CA THR A 20 17.63 -24.86 20.25
C THR A 20 16.78 -24.59 19.02
N TRP A 21 15.57 -24.09 19.24
CA TRP A 21 14.74 -23.54 18.17
C TRP A 21 15.48 -22.34 17.56
N ALA A 22 15.90 -22.48 16.31
CA ALA A 22 16.46 -21.38 15.55
C ALA A 22 15.38 -20.31 15.38
N GLN A 23 15.50 -19.19 16.11
CA GLN A 23 14.61 -18.05 16.00
C GLN A 23 14.83 -17.41 14.63
N ALA A 24 14.09 -17.89 13.62
CA ALA A 24 14.03 -17.21 12.32
C ALA A 24 13.53 -15.78 12.56
N ALA A 25 14.28 -14.80 12.07
CA ALA A 25 13.83 -13.42 12.12
C ALA A 25 12.59 -13.27 11.23
N GLU A 26 11.46 -12.90 11.83
CA GLU A 26 10.25 -12.51 11.10
C GLU A 26 10.61 -11.44 10.06
N PRO A 27 10.23 -11.58 8.77
CA PRO A 27 10.50 -10.57 7.78
C PRO A 27 9.78 -9.27 8.17
N ALA A 28 10.53 -8.17 8.25
CA ALA A 28 9.95 -6.87 8.60
C ALA A 28 8.81 -6.52 7.64
N ALA A 29 7.66 -6.14 8.19
CA ALA A 29 6.51 -5.74 7.40
C ALA A 29 6.86 -4.54 6.49
N PRO A 30 6.40 -4.51 5.22
CA PRO A 30 6.75 -3.44 4.29
C PRO A 30 6.26 -2.08 4.83
N PRO A 31 7.03 -1.00 4.65
CA PRO A 31 6.69 0.31 5.20
C PRO A 31 5.35 0.82 4.66
N ALA A 32 4.42 1.13 5.56
CA ALA A 32 3.05 1.48 5.21
C ALA A 32 2.90 2.95 4.75
N THR A 33 2.03 3.19 3.76
CA THR A 33 1.76 4.54 3.20
C THR A 33 0.27 4.89 3.20
N PRO A 34 -0.51 4.63 4.27
CA PRO A 34 -1.99 4.56 4.22
C PRO A 34 -2.71 5.78 3.61
N ARG A 35 -2.12 6.99 3.69
CA ARG A 35 -2.65 8.22 3.07
C ARG A 35 -2.43 8.31 1.55
N VAL A 36 -1.46 7.58 1.00
CA VAL A 36 -1.22 7.44 -0.44
C VAL A 36 -2.15 6.37 -0.99
N ASP A 37 -2.16 5.20 -0.36
CA ASP A 37 -2.98 4.02 -0.69
C ASP A 37 -4.47 4.39 -0.77
N ALA A 38 -5.01 5.03 0.28
CA ALA A 38 -6.40 5.49 0.31
C ALA A 38 -6.71 6.54 -0.79
N ARG A 39 -5.73 7.35 -1.19
CA ARG A 39 -5.89 8.31 -2.31
C ARG A 39 -5.86 7.62 -3.66
N GLN A 40 -5.15 6.51 -3.85
CA GLN A 40 -5.19 5.74 -5.10
C GLN A 40 -6.58 5.14 -5.27
N ALA A 41 -7.09 4.41 -4.26
CA ALA A 41 -8.42 3.83 -4.28
C ALA A 41 -9.54 4.85 -4.61
N ILE A 42 -9.50 6.05 -4.00
CA ILE A 42 -10.45 7.14 -4.30
C ILE A 42 -10.30 7.67 -5.73
N GLN A 43 -9.08 7.66 -6.29
CA GLN A 43 -8.83 8.10 -7.67
C GLN A 43 -9.28 7.05 -8.69
N ASP A 44 -9.01 5.77 -8.43
CA ASP A 44 -9.47 4.65 -9.25
C ASP A 44 -11.01 4.63 -9.34
N GLN A 45 -11.70 4.75 -8.21
CA GLN A 45 -13.16 4.92 -8.16
C GLN A 45 -13.65 6.13 -8.97
N ARG A 46 -12.90 7.25 -9.00
CA ARG A 46 -13.26 8.44 -9.80
C ARG A 46 -13.07 8.25 -11.29
N ILE A 47 -12.12 7.40 -11.69
CA ILE A 47 -11.84 7.01 -13.08
C ILE A 47 -12.93 6.04 -13.54
N GLU A 48 -13.20 4.99 -12.78
CA GLU A 48 -14.25 4.00 -13.07
C GLU A 48 -15.64 4.63 -13.13
N ALA A 49 -16.02 5.43 -12.13
CA ALA A 49 -17.27 6.19 -12.17
C ALA A 49 -17.27 7.32 -13.24
N GLY A 50 -16.10 7.65 -13.80
CA GLY A 50 -15.97 8.53 -14.96
C GLY A 50 -16.32 7.81 -16.26
N GLU A 51 -15.79 6.61 -16.44
CA GLU A 51 -16.09 5.67 -17.54
C GLU A 51 -17.57 5.29 -17.56
N GLN A 52 -18.10 4.77 -16.44
CA GLN A 52 -19.49 4.30 -16.32
C GLN A 52 -20.51 5.41 -16.68
N LYS A 53 -20.17 6.68 -16.41
CA LYS A 53 -21.02 7.84 -16.70
C LYS A 53 -20.77 8.46 -18.08
N GLY A 54 -19.87 7.90 -18.90
CA GLY A 54 -19.46 8.46 -20.18
C GLY A 54 -18.69 9.79 -20.09
N THR A 55 -18.33 10.24 -18.89
CA THR A 55 -17.55 11.48 -18.64
C THR A 55 -16.05 11.30 -18.82
N LEU A 56 -15.60 10.10 -19.20
CA LEU A 56 -14.24 9.82 -19.66
C LEU A 56 -14.34 8.90 -20.88
N THR A 57 -13.60 9.21 -21.94
CA THR A 57 -13.43 8.28 -23.06
C THR A 57 -12.54 7.11 -22.65
N ARG A 58 -12.64 5.98 -23.37
CA ARG A 58 -11.75 4.81 -23.21
C ARG A 58 -10.27 5.14 -23.36
N ARG A 59 -9.91 6.22 -24.06
CA ARG A 59 -8.52 6.68 -24.23
C ARG A 59 -8.02 7.46 -23.02
N GLU A 60 -8.87 8.30 -22.44
CA GLU A 60 -8.59 9.07 -21.22
C GLU A 60 -8.51 8.17 -20.00
N GLN A 61 -9.46 7.25 -19.83
CA GLN A 61 -9.42 6.18 -18.83
C GLN A 61 -8.03 5.50 -18.80
N ARG A 62 -7.60 4.92 -19.93
CA ARG A 62 -6.31 4.23 -20.02
C ARG A 62 -5.12 5.14 -19.72
N ARG A 63 -5.20 6.44 -20.03
CA ARG A 63 -4.15 7.41 -19.69
C ARG A 63 -4.07 7.63 -18.18
N LEU A 64 -5.21 7.74 -17.50
CA LEU A 64 -5.30 7.92 -16.05
C LEU A 64 -4.88 6.65 -15.29
N GLU A 65 -5.27 5.47 -15.76
CA GLU A 65 -4.81 4.17 -15.22
C GLU A 65 -3.29 4.01 -15.33
N MET A 66 -2.69 4.41 -16.47
CA MET A 66 -1.23 4.42 -16.60
C MET A 66 -0.55 5.40 -15.63
N GLU A 67 -1.17 6.54 -15.32
CA GLU A 67 -0.67 7.46 -14.30
C GLU A 67 -0.74 6.83 -12.90
N GLN A 68 -1.87 6.25 -12.51
CA GLN A 68 -2.01 5.54 -11.21
C GLN A 68 -0.99 4.40 -11.07
N LYS A 69 -0.77 3.62 -12.14
CA LYS A 69 0.28 2.58 -12.20
C LYS A 69 1.69 3.15 -12.07
N GLY A 70 1.93 4.36 -12.59
CA GLY A 70 3.17 5.10 -12.37
C GLY A 70 3.37 5.50 -10.91
N ILE A 71 2.30 5.93 -10.23
CA ILE A 71 2.33 6.27 -8.80
C ILE A 71 2.56 5.02 -7.95
N ALA A 72 1.87 3.91 -8.23
CA ALA A 72 2.05 2.63 -7.52
C ALA A 72 3.49 2.11 -7.66
N ARG A 73 4.14 2.28 -8.82
CA ARG A 73 5.57 1.98 -9.00
C ARG A 73 6.46 2.89 -8.17
N ALA A 74 6.21 4.20 -8.18
CA ALA A 74 6.97 5.16 -7.38
C ALA A 74 6.86 4.88 -5.87
N GLU A 75 5.68 4.42 -5.43
CA GLU A 75 5.43 3.98 -4.06
C GLU A 75 6.17 2.68 -3.74
N ALA A 76 6.09 1.67 -4.60
CA ALA A 76 6.83 0.42 -4.43
C ALA A 76 8.35 0.65 -4.34
N HIS A 77 8.90 1.58 -5.14
CA HIS A 77 10.30 1.98 -5.04
C HIS A 77 10.61 2.67 -3.70
N ALA A 78 9.76 3.58 -3.22
CA ALA A 78 9.92 4.23 -1.91
C ALA A 78 9.72 3.28 -0.72
N LYS A 79 9.18 2.08 -0.95
CA LYS A 79 9.04 1.01 0.05
C LYS A 79 10.18 -0.02 0.00
N ALA A 80 11.03 0.02 -1.04
CA ALA A 80 11.96 -1.07 -1.38
C ALA A 80 13.16 -1.18 -0.42
N ASP A 81 13.57 -0.07 0.21
CA ASP A 81 14.63 -0.02 1.22
C ASP A 81 14.12 -0.29 2.66
N GLY A 82 12.80 -0.54 2.80
CA GLY A 82 12.14 -0.75 4.08
C GLY A 82 11.74 0.53 4.82
N THR A 83 12.06 1.75 4.35
CA THR A 83 11.71 3.00 5.05
C THR A 83 11.34 4.16 4.11
N VAL A 84 10.04 4.43 3.98
CA VAL A 84 9.55 5.61 3.23
C VAL A 84 9.93 6.91 3.94
N THR A 85 10.89 7.64 3.37
CA THR A 85 11.38 8.92 3.93
C THR A 85 10.36 10.05 3.81
N ALA A 86 10.58 11.15 4.53
CA ALA A 86 9.75 12.35 4.44
C ALA A 86 9.76 12.97 3.03
N GLN A 87 10.89 12.92 2.32
CA GLN A 87 11.04 13.46 0.98
C GLN A 87 10.30 12.62 -0.07
N GLU A 88 10.34 11.28 0.06
CA GLU A 88 9.55 10.39 -0.80
C GLU A 88 8.07 10.53 -0.53
N ARG A 89 7.65 10.62 0.74
CA ARG A 89 6.25 10.90 1.09
C ARG A 89 5.77 12.23 0.49
N LYS A 90 6.62 13.26 0.46
CA LYS A 90 6.34 14.54 -0.22
C LYS A 90 6.23 14.37 -1.74
N ARG A 91 7.10 13.56 -2.36
CA ARG A 91 7.04 13.22 -3.80
C ARG A 91 5.75 12.47 -4.15
N LEU A 92 5.39 11.44 -3.39
CA LEU A 92 4.15 10.67 -3.56
C LEU A 92 2.92 11.57 -3.40
N HIS A 93 2.90 12.46 -2.40
CA HIS A 93 1.83 13.45 -2.25
C HIS A 93 1.74 14.42 -3.44
N HIS A 94 2.87 14.86 -4.00
CA HIS A 94 2.87 15.70 -5.20
C HIS A 94 2.29 14.96 -6.41
N LEU A 95 2.71 13.71 -6.64
CA LEU A 95 2.17 12.86 -7.71
C LEU A 95 0.65 12.65 -7.57
N GLN A 96 0.18 12.31 -6.36
CA GLN A 96 -1.26 12.16 -6.08
C GLN A 96 -2.05 13.46 -6.28
N ASN A 97 -1.45 14.62 -5.98
CA ASN A 97 -2.08 15.91 -6.23
C ASN A 97 -2.14 16.23 -7.74
N LYS A 98 -1.12 15.83 -8.52
CA LYS A 98 -1.11 15.96 -9.97
C LYS A 98 -2.19 15.08 -10.60
N ALA A 99 -2.18 13.76 -10.35
CA ALA A 99 -3.18 12.84 -10.89
C ALA A 99 -4.63 13.27 -10.53
N SER A 100 -4.87 13.76 -9.32
CA SER A 100 -6.19 14.30 -8.93
C SER A 100 -6.62 15.55 -9.73
N ARG A 101 -5.67 16.34 -10.27
CA ARG A 101 -5.92 17.43 -11.22
C ARG A 101 -6.20 16.87 -12.62
N ASP A 102 -5.36 15.97 -13.13
CA ASP A 102 -5.52 15.36 -14.45
C ASP A 102 -6.87 14.61 -14.59
N ILE A 103 -7.30 13.86 -13.56
CA ILE A 103 -8.64 13.22 -13.50
C ILE A 103 -9.75 14.27 -13.58
N ARG A 104 -9.60 15.43 -12.93
CA ARG A 104 -10.61 16.50 -12.99
C ARG A 104 -10.64 17.15 -14.38
N HIS A 105 -9.47 17.40 -14.96
CA HIS A 105 -9.36 18.00 -16.28
C HIS A 105 -10.04 17.11 -17.33
N GLN A 106 -9.63 15.84 -17.43
CA GLN A 106 -10.20 14.91 -18.41
C GLN A 106 -11.71 14.70 -18.24
N LYS A 107 -12.22 14.68 -17.00
CA LYS A 107 -13.68 14.58 -16.74
C LYS A 107 -14.51 15.79 -17.19
N HIS A 108 -13.88 16.96 -17.38
CA HIS A 108 -14.53 18.15 -17.92
C HIS A 108 -14.17 18.37 -19.40
N ASP A 109 -12.97 18.00 -19.82
CA ASP A 109 -12.55 18.05 -21.23
C ASP A 109 -13.45 17.15 -22.09
N ALA A 110 -13.80 15.95 -21.62
CA ALA A 110 -14.78 15.07 -22.30
C ALA A 110 -16.20 15.67 -22.39
N GLN A 111 -16.56 16.63 -21.53
CA GLN A 111 -17.84 17.35 -21.58
C GLN A 111 -17.79 18.54 -22.56
N ASN A 112 -16.61 19.14 -22.74
CA ASN A 112 -16.37 20.27 -23.63
C ASN A 112 -15.95 19.85 -25.05
N ALA A 113 -15.36 18.66 -25.19
CA ALA A 113 -15.08 18.02 -26.46
C ALA A 113 -16.42 17.66 -27.10
N LYS A 114 -16.78 18.41 -28.16
CA LYS A 114 -17.92 18.08 -29.04
C LYS A 114 -17.88 16.58 -29.36
N PRO A 115 -19.02 15.86 -29.30
CA PRO A 115 -19.03 14.42 -29.49
C PRO A 115 -18.32 14.07 -30.79
N ALA A 116 -17.28 13.26 -30.69
CA ALA A 116 -16.56 12.78 -31.86
C ALA A 116 -17.57 12.12 -32.80
N ALA A 117 -17.54 12.52 -34.07
CA ALA A 117 -18.62 12.27 -35.01
C ALA A 117 -19.10 10.81 -34.97
N THR A 118 -20.43 10.64 -34.90
CA THR A 118 -21.09 9.35 -35.05
C THR A 118 -20.53 8.61 -36.26
N PRO A 119 -20.08 7.35 -36.15
CA PRO A 119 -19.89 6.52 -37.33
C PRO A 119 -21.26 6.38 -38.00
N THR A 120 -21.39 7.00 -39.17
CA THR A 120 -22.52 6.81 -40.09
C THR A 120 -22.57 5.32 -40.49
N PRO A 121 -23.77 4.71 -40.59
CA PRO A 121 -23.92 3.27 -40.82
C PRO A 121 -23.28 2.77 -42.12
#